data_AF-A0A9D6EAH7-F1
#
_entry.id   AF-A0A9D6EAH7-F1
#
_cell.length_a   1.000
_cell.length_b   1.000
_cell.length_c   1.000
_cell.angle_alpha   90.00
_cell.angle_beta   90.00
_cell.angle_gamma   90.00
#
_symmetry.space_group_name_H-M   'P 1'
#
loop_
_entity.id
_entity.type
_entity.pdbx_description
1 polymer ?
#
loop_
_entity_poly.entity_id
_entity_poly.type
_entity_poly.pdbx_seq_one_letter_code
_entity_poly.pdbx_strand_id
1 'polypeptide(L)'
;MALIRCPKHGIPFNDDNPRGCPACALEKEGGEQAQVMRELARASQVIRRPGAPPGPGVDFAPRRSERFTAPVTAPPRAPVFEPGPLDKLRLLVRRRPVPVIGIPLIVILLVALISRSGPSFVRLPSPVPLTGEVLPLPIEPGASLSTVFGVLGVQPPRPSPEGRALERYSYGTDLYIDALNGVVYIISMLVPNRSWHGLRVGIPLREAEGSLALLGPPQPAAPPVMPRADTLRGVVVYPSLAGRPNRPLKAEVRPPNGCYDVVVDIQPQATGVLVDRDRRYAVIGPPEAQLEWVATRVQVINRAVAGPAGPAVC
;
A
#
# COMPACT_ATOMS: atom_id res chain seq x y z
N MET A 1 -31.13 -18.65 19.89
CA MET A 1 -31.31 -18.79 18.43
C MET A 1 -30.56 -20.01 17.95
N ALA A 2 -31.12 -20.76 16.99
CA ALA A 2 -30.52 -21.99 16.47
C ALA A 2 -29.87 -21.72 15.11
N LEU A 3 -28.59 -22.07 14.95
CA LEU A 3 -27.89 -21.86 13.68
C LEU A 3 -28.19 -23.01 12.71
N ILE A 4 -28.88 -22.69 11.61
CA ILE A 4 -29.12 -23.64 10.51
C ILE A 4 -27.98 -23.58 9.50
N ARG A 5 -27.61 -24.71 8.88
CA ARG A 5 -26.60 -24.74 7.81
C ARG A 5 -27.23 -24.42 6.46
N CYS A 6 -26.59 -23.56 5.68
CA CYS A 6 -26.97 -23.27 4.30
C CYS A 6 -26.77 -24.50 3.41
N PRO A 7 -27.79 -24.98 2.67
CA PRO A 7 -27.67 -26.18 1.84
C PRO A 7 -26.72 -26.02 0.66
N LYS A 8 -26.49 -24.79 0.17
CA LYS A 8 -25.55 -24.51 -0.92
C LYS A 8 -24.09 -24.42 -0.45
N HIS A 9 -23.85 -23.87 0.74
CA HIS A 9 -22.51 -23.45 1.18
C HIS A 9 -22.01 -24.16 2.45
N GLY A 10 -22.85 -24.94 3.14
CA GLY A 10 -22.52 -25.60 4.41
C GLY A 10 -22.39 -24.66 5.63
N ILE A 11 -22.31 -23.33 5.40
CA ILE A 11 -22.11 -22.29 6.42
C ILE A 11 -23.30 -22.22 7.38
N PRO A 12 -23.08 -22.23 8.71
CA PRO A 12 -24.12 -21.94 9.70
C PRO A 12 -24.54 -20.46 9.67
N PHE A 13 -25.84 -20.19 9.71
CA PHE A 13 -26.42 -18.84 9.77
C PHE A 13 -27.71 -18.84 10.61
N ASN A 14 -28.17 -17.65 11.03
CA ASN A 14 -29.45 -17.52 11.72
C ASN A 14 -30.59 -17.41 10.71
N ASP A 15 -31.70 -18.11 10.93
CA ASP A 15 -32.87 -18.09 10.05
C ASP A 15 -33.65 -16.77 10.10
N ASP A 16 -33.65 -16.07 11.24
CA ASP A 16 -34.19 -14.70 11.37
C ASP A 16 -33.52 -13.66 10.43
N ASN A 17 -32.40 -13.98 9.78
CA ASN A 17 -31.71 -13.03 8.90
C ASN A 17 -32.49 -12.85 7.58
N PRO A 18 -33.06 -11.66 7.28
CA PRO A 18 -33.86 -11.44 6.06
C PRO A 18 -33.04 -11.52 4.77
N ARG A 19 -31.70 -11.48 4.85
CA ARG A 19 -30.78 -11.73 3.72
C ARG A 19 -30.44 -13.22 3.53
N GLY A 20 -30.84 -14.08 4.47
CA GLY A 20 -30.50 -15.51 4.49
C GLY A 20 -29.01 -15.78 4.75
N CYS A 21 -28.45 -16.78 4.09
CA CYS A 21 -27.02 -17.11 4.21
C CYS A 21 -26.15 -15.97 3.65
N PRO A 22 -25.14 -15.45 4.39
CA PRO A 22 -24.34 -14.29 3.96
C PRO A 22 -23.54 -14.53 2.68
N ALA A 23 -23.11 -15.76 2.39
CA ALA A 23 -22.48 -16.09 1.11
C ALA A 23 -23.47 -15.92 -0.07
N CYS A 24 -24.72 -16.38 0.07
CA CYS A 24 -25.75 -16.18 -0.94
C CYS A 24 -26.13 -14.71 -1.14
N ALA A 25 -26.01 -13.88 -0.09
CA ALA A 25 -26.23 -12.44 -0.19
C ALA A 25 -25.10 -11.74 -0.98
N LEU A 26 -23.84 -12.07 -0.67
CA LEU A 26 -22.67 -11.52 -1.36
C LEU A 26 -22.60 -11.92 -2.85
N GLU A 27 -23.04 -13.13 -3.20
CA GLU A 27 -23.18 -13.55 -4.61
C GLU A 27 -24.19 -12.69 -5.38
N LYS A 28 -25.31 -12.29 -4.75
CA LYS A 28 -26.31 -11.40 -5.36
C LYS A 28 -25.76 -9.99 -5.54
N GLU A 29 -25.21 -9.40 -4.48
CA GLU A 29 -24.65 -8.04 -4.50
C GLU A 29 -23.50 -7.92 -5.52
N GLY A 30 -22.65 -8.95 -5.64
CA GLY A 30 -21.60 -9.01 -6.65
C GLY A 30 -22.12 -9.13 -8.09
N GLY A 31 -23.23 -9.84 -8.30
CA GLY A 31 -23.91 -9.93 -9.60
C GLY A 31 -24.46 -8.58 -10.06
N GLU A 32 -25.12 -7.86 -9.15
CA GLU A 32 -25.71 -6.54 -9.41
C GLU A 32 -24.63 -5.48 -9.69
N GLN A 33 -23.55 -5.42 -8.90
CA GLN A 33 -22.42 -4.51 -9.17
C GLN A 33 -21.75 -4.81 -10.54
N ALA A 34 -21.61 -6.09 -10.89
CA ALA A 34 -21.06 -6.49 -12.19
C ALA A 34 -21.99 -6.13 -13.36
N GLN A 35 -23.27 -5.82 -13.12
CA GLN A 35 -24.21 -5.32 -14.13
C GLN A 35 -24.10 -3.79 -14.28
N VAL A 36 -24.12 -3.04 -13.16
CA VAL A 36 -23.95 -1.57 -13.14
C VAL A 36 -22.63 -1.14 -13.80
N MET A 37 -21.53 -1.84 -13.53
CA MET A 37 -20.22 -1.55 -14.15
C MET A 37 -20.21 -1.75 -15.67
N ARG A 38 -21.03 -2.65 -16.22
CA ARG A 38 -21.18 -2.84 -17.68
C ARG A 38 -21.93 -1.69 -18.34
N GLU A 39 -22.91 -1.10 -17.65
CA GLU A 39 -23.67 0.05 -18.16
C GLU A 39 -22.84 1.34 -18.13
N LEU A 40 -22.08 1.58 -17.05
CA LEU A 40 -21.12 2.70 -16.96
C LEU A 40 -20.05 2.64 -18.05
N ALA A 41 -19.50 1.46 -18.33
CA ALA A 41 -18.55 1.26 -19.43
C ALA A 41 -19.17 1.61 -20.79
N ARG A 42 -20.44 1.25 -21.02
CA ARG A 42 -21.18 1.53 -22.25
C ARG A 42 -21.41 3.03 -22.47
N ALA A 43 -21.78 3.76 -21.41
CA ALA A 43 -21.97 5.22 -21.48
C ALA A 43 -20.67 5.97 -21.84
N SER A 44 -19.52 5.50 -21.35
CA SER A 44 -18.21 6.16 -21.55
C SER A 44 -17.75 6.24 -23.02
N GLN A 45 -18.21 5.33 -23.88
CA GLN A 45 -17.72 5.20 -25.26
C GLN A 45 -18.36 6.19 -26.24
N VAL A 46 -19.48 6.83 -25.88
CA VAL A 46 -20.24 7.72 -26.80
C VAL A 46 -19.55 9.07 -27.03
N ILE A 47 -18.65 9.48 -26.14
CA ILE A 47 -18.17 10.87 -26.02
C ILE A 47 -16.92 11.18 -26.88
N ARG A 48 -16.28 10.18 -27.53
CA ARG A 48 -15.01 10.38 -28.26
C ARG A 48 -15.09 10.15 -29.78
N ARG A 49 -15.31 11.24 -30.54
CA ARG A 49 -14.94 11.36 -31.97
C ARG A 49 -14.49 12.80 -32.31
N PRO A 50 -13.21 13.03 -32.66
CA PRO A 50 -12.74 14.26 -33.32
C PRO A 50 -12.66 14.10 -34.86
N GLY A 51 -12.73 15.21 -35.60
CA GLY A 51 -12.55 15.26 -37.07
C GLY A 51 -11.95 16.59 -37.55
N ALA A 52 -11.30 16.60 -38.73
CA ALA A 52 -10.56 17.72 -39.34
C ALA A 52 -10.18 17.39 -40.82
N PRO A 53 -9.55 18.29 -41.65
CA PRO A 53 -9.25 19.72 -41.50
C PRO A 53 -10.17 20.58 -42.45
N PRO A 54 -9.81 21.37 -43.52
CA PRO A 54 -8.54 21.73 -44.21
C PRO A 54 -8.22 23.27 -44.20
N GLY A 55 -7.56 23.81 -45.25
CA GLY A 55 -7.34 25.24 -45.56
C GLY A 55 -7.78 25.57 -47.01
N PRO A 56 -7.08 26.40 -47.84
CA PRO A 56 -5.86 27.22 -47.62
C PRO A 56 -5.86 28.63 -48.35
N GLY A 57 -4.69 29.31 -48.46
CA GLY A 57 -4.38 30.30 -49.54
C GLY A 57 -4.02 31.75 -49.13
N VAL A 58 -3.49 32.66 -49.97
CA VAL A 58 -2.65 32.65 -51.22
C VAL A 58 -1.96 34.05 -51.35
N ASP A 59 -0.73 34.10 -51.90
CA ASP A 59 0.11 35.19 -52.51
C ASP A 59 -0.15 36.71 -52.30
N PHE A 60 0.95 37.52 -52.33
CA PHE A 60 1.27 38.50 -53.41
C PHE A 60 2.50 39.42 -53.09
N ALA A 61 3.14 39.94 -54.16
CA ALA A 61 4.17 40.99 -54.20
C ALA A 61 4.01 41.76 -55.56
N PRO A 62 4.93 42.61 -56.10
CA PRO A 62 6.09 43.34 -55.54
C PRO A 62 6.11 44.86 -55.94
N ARG A 63 7.14 45.65 -55.56
CA ARG A 63 7.61 46.89 -56.26
C ARG A 63 8.88 47.48 -55.61
N ARG A 64 9.58 48.47 -56.18
CA ARG A 64 10.40 48.51 -57.43
C ARG A 64 11.26 49.80 -57.42
N SER A 65 12.57 49.70 -57.69
CA SER A 65 13.50 50.84 -57.99
C SER A 65 13.66 51.89 -56.84
N GLU A 66 14.66 52.80 -56.81
CA GLU A 66 15.62 53.31 -57.81
C GLU A 66 17.11 53.23 -57.37
N ARG A 67 18.02 53.76 -58.21
CA ARG A 67 19.48 53.80 -58.03
C ARG A 67 19.93 55.20 -57.60
N PHE A 68 21.05 55.31 -56.88
CA PHE A 68 22.07 56.33 -57.12
C PHE A 68 23.46 55.80 -56.72
N THR A 69 24.54 56.33 -57.32
CA THR A 69 25.88 55.73 -57.27
C THR A 69 26.99 56.68 -56.82
N ALA A 70 27.58 56.35 -55.66
CA ALA A 70 29.00 56.60 -55.31
C ALA A 70 29.43 58.09 -55.12
N PRO A 71 30.67 58.43 -54.69
CA PRO A 71 31.79 57.53 -54.41
C PRO A 71 32.67 57.83 -53.15
N VAL A 72 33.71 57.01 -52.97
CA VAL A 72 34.95 57.18 -52.16
C VAL A 72 34.86 57.71 -50.70
N THR A 73 35.04 56.80 -49.73
CA THR A 73 36.24 56.77 -48.85
C THR A 73 36.24 55.47 -48.02
N ALA A 74 37.43 54.94 -47.67
CA ALA A 74 37.57 53.67 -46.95
C ALA A 74 38.47 53.82 -45.71
N PRO A 75 37.90 53.79 -44.48
CA PRO A 75 38.65 53.63 -43.24
C PRO A 75 39.04 52.14 -42.98
N PRO A 76 39.95 51.85 -42.03
CA PRO A 76 40.78 50.63 -42.10
C PRO A 76 40.09 49.33 -41.63
N ARG A 77 40.69 48.19 -42.03
CA ARG A 77 40.33 46.86 -41.53
C ARG A 77 40.59 46.75 -40.03
N ALA A 78 39.54 46.58 -39.23
CA ALA A 78 39.64 46.06 -37.87
C ALA A 78 40.16 44.61 -37.88
N PRO A 79 40.84 44.14 -36.81
CA PRO A 79 41.33 42.77 -36.72
C PRO A 79 40.19 41.74 -36.75
N VAL A 80 40.43 40.62 -37.41
CA VAL A 80 39.47 39.51 -37.47
C VAL A 80 39.48 38.78 -36.13
N PHE A 81 38.49 39.05 -35.28
CA PHE A 81 38.15 38.18 -34.17
C PHE A 81 37.58 36.86 -34.72
N GLU A 82 38.31 35.76 -34.57
CA GLU A 82 37.71 34.44 -34.77
C GLU A 82 36.72 34.15 -33.63
N PRO A 83 35.43 33.88 -33.92
CA PRO A 83 34.46 33.59 -32.88
C PRO A 83 34.75 32.22 -32.25
N GLY A 84 34.79 32.18 -30.92
CA GLY A 84 34.94 30.94 -30.16
C GLY A 84 33.78 29.96 -30.39
N PRO A 85 33.89 28.69 -29.92
CA PRO A 85 32.88 27.67 -30.16
C PRO A 85 31.47 28.07 -29.65
N LEU A 86 31.40 28.85 -28.57
CA LEU A 86 30.14 29.38 -28.02
C LEU A 86 29.48 30.44 -28.93
N ASP A 87 30.25 31.28 -29.61
CA ASP A 87 29.71 32.30 -30.52
C ASP A 87 29.34 31.72 -31.89
N LYS A 88 30.03 30.67 -32.35
CA LYS A 88 29.57 29.83 -33.47
C LYS A 88 28.21 29.18 -33.16
N LEU A 89 27.98 28.76 -31.92
CA LEU A 89 26.69 28.28 -31.42
C LEU A 89 25.61 29.38 -31.44
N ARG A 90 25.91 30.59 -30.95
CA ARG A 90 25.00 31.76 -31.04
C ARG A 90 24.66 32.13 -32.49
N LEU A 91 25.62 32.06 -33.41
CA LEU A 91 25.40 32.34 -34.84
C LEU A 91 24.52 31.28 -35.52
N LEU A 92 24.64 30.01 -35.14
CA LEU A 92 23.75 28.93 -35.60
C LEU A 92 22.31 29.17 -35.15
N VAL A 93 22.10 29.58 -33.90
CA VAL A 93 20.76 29.94 -33.38
C VAL A 93 20.19 31.17 -34.09
N ARG A 94 21.03 32.15 -34.46
CA ARG A 94 20.61 33.40 -35.14
C ARG A 94 20.19 33.25 -36.61
N ARG A 95 20.42 32.09 -37.25
CA ARG A 95 20.20 31.89 -38.71
C ARG A 95 19.04 30.95 -39.08
N ARG A 96 18.15 30.62 -38.14
CA ARG A 96 16.88 29.92 -38.44
C ARG A 96 15.70 30.63 -37.76
N PRO A 97 14.55 30.80 -38.45
CA PRO A 97 13.32 31.27 -37.81
C PRO A 97 12.68 30.13 -36.98
N VAL A 98 13.38 29.70 -35.94
CA VAL A 98 12.79 28.83 -34.90
C VAL A 98 11.90 29.72 -34.04
N PRO A 99 10.62 29.37 -33.80
CA PRO A 99 9.76 30.19 -32.97
C PRO A 99 10.35 30.27 -31.55
N VAL A 100 10.70 31.48 -31.12
CA VAL A 100 11.39 31.75 -29.84
C VAL A 100 10.56 31.32 -28.62
N ILE A 101 9.26 31.09 -28.80
CA ILE A 101 8.32 30.52 -27.82
C ILE A 101 8.54 29.01 -27.63
N GLY A 102 8.93 28.28 -28.69
CA GLY A 102 9.01 26.82 -28.69
C GLY A 102 10.11 26.25 -27.79
N ILE A 103 11.30 26.86 -27.79
CA ILE A 103 12.44 26.42 -26.96
C ILE A 103 12.14 26.55 -25.45
N PRO A 104 11.72 27.71 -24.90
CA PRO A 104 11.35 27.80 -23.49
C PRO A 104 10.13 26.95 -23.16
N LEU A 105 9.16 26.78 -24.06
CA LEU A 105 8.05 25.83 -23.84
C LEU A 105 8.57 24.39 -23.70
N ILE A 106 9.50 23.95 -24.56
CA ILE A 106 10.13 22.62 -24.47
C ILE A 106 10.93 22.48 -23.16
N VAL A 107 11.68 23.49 -22.74
CA VAL A 107 12.42 23.47 -21.45
C VAL A 107 11.46 23.38 -20.26
N ILE A 108 10.38 24.17 -20.27
CA ILE A 108 9.33 24.11 -19.25
C ILE A 108 8.65 22.73 -19.26
N LEU A 109 8.37 22.15 -20.44
CA LEU A 109 7.80 20.81 -20.55
C LEU A 109 8.76 19.73 -20.05
N LEU A 110 10.06 19.86 -20.31
CA LEU A 110 11.09 18.95 -19.80
C LEU A 110 11.18 19.02 -18.27
N VAL A 111 11.20 20.22 -17.70
CA VAL A 111 11.22 20.44 -16.23
C VAL A 111 9.93 19.94 -15.59
N ALA A 112 8.77 20.15 -16.22
CA ALA A 112 7.48 19.64 -15.78
C ALA A 112 7.42 18.10 -15.87
N LEU A 113 7.99 17.48 -16.91
CA LEU A 113 8.11 16.03 -17.04
C LEU A 113 9.05 15.46 -15.98
N ILE A 114 10.26 16.01 -15.83
CA ILE A 114 11.26 15.57 -14.85
C ILE A 114 10.74 15.69 -13.40
N SER A 115 9.97 16.74 -13.09
CA SER A 115 9.35 16.90 -11.77
C SER A 115 8.14 15.96 -11.57
N ARG A 116 7.35 15.65 -12.61
CA ARG A 116 6.29 14.62 -12.53
C ARG A 116 6.82 13.18 -12.53
N SER A 117 7.99 12.92 -13.12
CA SER A 117 8.66 11.61 -13.10
C SER A 117 9.66 11.46 -11.95
N GLY A 118 9.75 12.46 -11.08
CA GLY A 118 10.54 12.37 -9.85
C GLY A 118 9.87 11.41 -8.85
N PRO A 119 10.64 10.66 -8.06
CA PRO A 119 10.08 9.74 -7.08
C PRO A 119 9.30 10.48 -5.99
N SER A 120 8.03 10.11 -5.81
CA SER A 120 7.15 10.72 -4.82
C SER A 120 7.29 10.01 -3.48
N PHE A 121 7.72 10.72 -2.45
CA PHE A 121 7.59 10.26 -1.06
C PHE A 121 6.19 10.60 -0.53
N VAL A 122 5.47 9.60 -0.07
CA VAL A 122 4.17 9.73 0.60
C VAL A 122 4.36 9.42 2.08
N ARG A 123 4.18 10.44 2.94
CA ARG A 123 4.25 10.26 4.40
C ARG A 123 3.00 9.54 4.90
N LEU A 124 3.08 8.22 4.93
CA LEU A 124 2.06 7.29 5.39
C LEU A 124 2.69 6.31 6.39
N PRO A 125 2.66 6.62 7.70
CA PRO A 125 3.25 5.75 8.71
C PRO A 125 2.59 4.37 8.74
N SER A 126 3.38 3.31 8.97
CA SER A 126 2.92 1.92 8.97
C SER A 126 3.52 1.11 10.14
N PRO A 127 2.71 0.67 11.12
CA PRO A 127 1.24 0.79 11.17
C PRO A 127 0.74 2.24 11.25
N VAL A 128 -0.51 2.45 10.81
CA VAL A 128 -1.15 3.77 10.89
C VAL A 128 -1.41 4.10 12.36
N PRO A 129 -0.96 5.26 12.87
CA PRO A 129 -1.25 5.69 14.24
C PRO A 129 -2.76 5.81 14.47
N LEU A 130 -3.25 5.20 15.55
CA LEU A 130 -4.64 5.32 15.94
C LEU A 130 -4.89 6.68 16.61
N THR A 131 -5.89 7.42 16.12
CA THR A 131 -6.28 8.75 16.63
C THR A 131 -7.64 8.71 17.36
N GLY A 132 -8.06 7.54 17.81
CA GLY A 132 -9.36 7.28 18.44
C GLY A 132 -9.28 6.12 19.44
N GLU A 133 -10.44 5.68 19.93
CA GLU A 133 -10.53 4.65 20.97
C GLU A 133 -10.06 3.27 20.48
N VAL A 134 -9.33 2.55 21.34
CA VAL A 134 -8.96 1.14 21.12
C VAL A 134 -10.05 0.27 21.74
N LEU A 135 -10.82 -0.45 20.92
CA LEU A 135 -11.87 -1.33 21.44
C LEU A 135 -11.29 -2.72 21.77
N PRO A 136 -11.59 -3.31 22.93
CA PRO A 136 -11.19 -4.69 23.21
C PRO A 136 -11.83 -5.66 22.21
N LEU A 137 -11.21 -6.82 22.04
CA LEU A 137 -11.70 -7.96 21.27
C LEU A 137 -12.06 -9.10 22.24
N PRO A 138 -13.32 -9.23 22.67
CA PRO A 138 -13.76 -10.24 23.64
C PRO A 138 -13.95 -11.61 22.96
N ILE A 139 -12.86 -12.15 22.42
CA ILE A 139 -12.80 -13.48 21.80
C ILE A 139 -11.55 -14.17 22.34
N GLU A 140 -11.74 -15.37 22.88
CA GLU A 140 -10.65 -16.19 23.41
C GLU A 140 -10.34 -17.38 22.50
N PRO A 141 -9.09 -17.87 22.46
CA PRO A 141 -8.75 -19.13 21.80
C PRO A 141 -9.59 -20.28 22.38
N GLY A 142 -10.17 -21.10 21.51
CA GLY A 142 -11.08 -22.19 21.90
C GLY A 142 -12.55 -21.80 22.06
N ALA A 143 -12.91 -20.51 21.99
CA ALA A 143 -14.31 -20.09 21.94
C ALA A 143 -15.03 -20.67 20.70
N SER A 144 -16.34 -20.90 20.78
CA SER A 144 -17.10 -21.38 19.63
C SER A 144 -17.28 -20.30 18.56
N LEU A 145 -17.43 -20.70 17.30
CA LEU A 145 -17.80 -19.77 16.22
C LEU A 145 -19.13 -19.05 16.47
N SER A 146 -20.09 -19.65 17.21
CA SER A 146 -21.33 -18.95 17.58
C SER A 146 -21.07 -17.75 18.48
N THR A 147 -20.07 -17.83 19.37
CA THR A 147 -19.63 -16.69 20.18
C THR A 147 -18.99 -15.62 19.31
N VAL A 148 -18.10 -16.00 18.37
CA VAL A 148 -17.48 -15.08 17.41
C VAL A 148 -18.53 -14.33 16.60
N PHE A 149 -19.53 -15.04 16.07
CA PHE A 149 -20.60 -14.43 15.27
C PHE A 149 -21.54 -13.54 16.09
N GLY A 150 -21.73 -13.81 17.38
CA GLY A 150 -22.44 -12.91 18.29
C GLY A 150 -21.70 -11.61 18.57
N VAL A 151 -20.36 -11.63 18.56
CA VAL A 151 -19.50 -10.46 18.84
C VAL A 151 -19.17 -9.63 17.59
N LEU A 152 -18.93 -10.27 16.44
CA LEU A 152 -18.45 -9.63 15.21
C LEU A 152 -19.40 -9.76 14.00
N GLY A 153 -20.53 -10.45 14.15
CA GLY A 153 -21.44 -10.81 13.06
C GLY A 153 -21.03 -12.07 12.30
N VAL A 154 -21.95 -12.65 11.52
CA VAL A 154 -21.66 -13.83 10.69
C VAL A 154 -20.90 -13.41 9.42
N GLN A 155 -19.79 -14.09 9.12
CA GLN A 155 -19.04 -13.95 7.87
C GLN A 155 -18.96 -15.29 7.12
N PRO A 156 -18.81 -15.31 5.79
CA PRO A 156 -18.50 -16.54 5.08
C PRO A 156 -17.04 -16.97 5.35
N PRO A 157 -16.74 -18.27 5.52
CA PRO A 157 -15.38 -18.75 5.61
C PRO A 157 -14.65 -18.59 4.27
N ARG A 158 -13.35 -18.36 4.36
CA ARG A 158 -12.39 -18.31 3.26
C ARG A 158 -11.28 -19.35 3.50
N PRO A 159 -10.48 -19.73 2.48
CA PRO A 159 -9.29 -20.54 2.70
C PRO A 159 -8.29 -19.82 3.61
N SER A 160 -7.77 -20.48 4.65
CA SER A 160 -6.63 -19.96 5.40
C SER A 160 -5.29 -20.30 4.71
N PRO A 161 -4.33 -19.37 4.64
CA PRO A 161 -2.95 -19.69 4.25
C PRO A 161 -2.22 -20.55 5.30
N GLU A 162 -2.64 -20.53 6.56
CA GLU A 162 -2.01 -21.28 7.66
C GLU A 162 -2.34 -22.80 7.59
N GLY A 163 -3.37 -23.19 6.84
CA GLY A 163 -3.69 -24.59 6.62
C GLY A 163 -5.06 -24.84 5.97
N ARG A 164 -5.14 -25.83 5.08
CA ARG A 164 -6.38 -26.19 4.35
C ARG A 164 -7.53 -26.70 5.24
N ALA A 165 -7.23 -27.08 6.48
CA ALA A 165 -8.22 -27.53 7.47
C ALA A 165 -8.84 -26.37 8.28
N LEU A 166 -8.38 -25.12 8.06
CA LEU A 166 -8.83 -23.95 8.80
C LEU A 166 -9.82 -23.11 7.98
N GLU A 167 -10.96 -22.80 8.59
CA GLU A 167 -11.95 -21.86 8.08
C GLU A 167 -11.56 -20.43 8.48
N ARG A 168 -11.11 -19.59 7.53
CA ARG A 168 -10.72 -18.19 7.80
C ARG A 168 -11.91 -17.25 7.69
N TYR A 169 -12.32 -16.66 8.81
CA TYR A 169 -13.33 -15.62 8.89
C TYR A 169 -12.65 -14.24 8.91
N SER A 170 -13.09 -13.31 8.06
CA SER A 170 -12.42 -12.04 7.78
C SER A 170 -13.33 -10.87 8.16
N TYR A 171 -12.85 -10.00 9.04
CA TYR A 171 -13.61 -8.90 9.65
C TYR A 171 -12.95 -7.57 9.30
N GLY A 172 -13.44 -6.94 8.22
CA GLY A 172 -12.72 -5.84 7.57
C GLY A 172 -11.48 -6.34 6.83
N THR A 173 -10.47 -5.48 6.68
CA THR A 173 -9.24 -5.78 5.92
C THR A 173 -8.19 -6.56 6.71
N ASP A 174 -8.18 -6.41 8.03
CA ASP A 174 -6.99 -6.65 8.86
C ASP A 174 -7.31 -7.28 10.24
N LEU A 175 -8.47 -7.91 10.39
CA LEU A 175 -8.79 -8.81 11.51
C LEU A 175 -9.28 -10.15 10.95
N TYR A 176 -8.66 -11.24 11.41
CA TYR A 176 -8.96 -12.60 10.96
C TYR A 176 -9.13 -13.54 12.16
N ILE A 177 -10.13 -14.41 12.07
CA ILE A 177 -10.38 -15.51 13.01
C ILE A 177 -10.34 -16.80 12.20
N ASP A 178 -9.31 -17.63 12.40
CA ASP A 178 -9.27 -18.97 11.80
C ASP A 178 -9.83 -19.98 12.79
N ALA A 179 -10.82 -20.74 12.34
CA ALA A 179 -11.46 -21.77 13.14
C ALA A 179 -11.04 -23.18 12.68
N LEU A 180 -10.97 -24.10 13.64
CA LEU A 180 -10.77 -25.52 13.41
C LEU A 180 -11.93 -26.27 14.08
N ASN A 181 -12.63 -27.13 13.34
CA ASN A 181 -13.76 -27.92 13.84
C ASN A 181 -14.87 -27.08 14.55
N GLY A 182 -15.04 -25.81 14.17
CA GLY A 182 -16.05 -24.90 14.72
C GLY A 182 -15.65 -24.11 15.98
N VAL A 183 -14.39 -24.23 16.44
CA VAL A 183 -13.82 -23.41 17.54
C VAL A 183 -12.67 -22.53 17.05
N VAL A 184 -12.44 -21.40 17.72
CA VAL A 184 -11.33 -20.47 17.43
C VAL A 184 -9.99 -21.18 17.63
N TYR A 185 -9.22 -21.26 16.55
CA TYR A 185 -7.87 -21.83 16.55
C TYR A 185 -6.81 -20.72 16.50
N ILE A 186 -6.98 -19.72 15.62
CA ILE A 186 -6.09 -18.55 15.56
C ILE A 186 -6.92 -17.26 15.57
N ILE A 187 -6.51 -16.29 16.38
CA ILE A 187 -6.89 -14.87 16.27
C ILE A 187 -5.71 -14.15 15.64
N SER A 188 -5.93 -13.35 14.58
CA SER A 188 -4.87 -12.55 13.93
C SER A 188 -5.33 -11.11 13.74
N MET A 189 -4.65 -10.18 14.43
CA MET A 189 -4.90 -8.75 14.37
C MET A 189 -3.75 -8.03 13.65
N LEU A 190 -4.08 -7.36 12.55
CA LEU A 190 -3.24 -6.42 11.81
C LEU A 190 -3.78 -4.97 11.95
N VAL A 191 -4.99 -4.79 12.51
CA VAL A 191 -5.58 -3.49 12.84
C VAL A 191 -5.04 -2.87 14.14
N PRO A 192 -4.84 -1.54 14.21
CA PRO A 192 -4.46 -0.84 15.44
C PRO A 192 -5.65 -0.47 16.35
N ASN A 193 -6.90 -0.55 15.85
CA ASN A 193 -8.11 -0.14 16.58
C ASN A 193 -8.72 -1.25 17.47
N ARG A 194 -8.08 -2.41 17.55
CA ARG A 194 -8.46 -3.51 18.45
C ARG A 194 -7.31 -3.91 19.36
N SER A 195 -7.64 -4.26 20.59
CA SER A 195 -6.71 -4.89 21.53
C SER A 195 -7.22 -6.24 22.03
N TRP A 196 -6.29 -7.11 22.40
CA TRP A 196 -6.56 -8.40 23.04
C TRP A 196 -5.60 -8.51 24.22
N HIS A 197 -6.14 -8.56 25.45
CA HIS A 197 -5.39 -8.41 26.72
C HIS A 197 -4.32 -7.30 26.69
N GLY A 198 -4.72 -6.12 26.20
CA GLY A 198 -3.86 -4.94 26.05
C GLY A 198 -2.99 -4.91 24.78
N LEU A 199 -2.59 -6.06 24.25
CA LEU A 199 -1.81 -6.16 23.02
C LEU A 199 -2.61 -5.66 21.80
N ARG A 200 -2.03 -4.75 21.03
CA ARG A 200 -2.61 -4.14 19.81
C ARG A 200 -1.49 -3.82 18.81
N VAL A 201 -1.86 -3.62 17.55
CA VAL A 201 -0.90 -3.16 16.53
C VAL A 201 -0.54 -1.69 16.75
N GLY A 202 0.73 -1.36 16.49
CA GLY A 202 1.28 0.00 16.64
C GLY A 202 1.91 0.33 18.00
N ILE A 203 1.93 -0.60 18.97
CA ILE A 203 2.65 -0.40 20.24
C ILE A 203 4.16 -0.53 20.04
N PRO A 204 5.00 0.26 20.75
CA PRO A 204 6.44 0.14 20.70
C PRO A 204 6.93 -1.15 21.37
N LEU A 205 8.13 -1.61 20.97
CA LEU A 205 8.78 -2.85 21.43
C LEU A 205 8.68 -3.07 22.95
N ARG A 206 9.01 -2.06 23.78
CA ARG A 206 8.96 -2.16 25.24
C ARG A 206 7.56 -2.35 25.82
N GLU A 207 6.53 -1.79 25.18
CA GLU A 207 5.13 -1.97 25.58
C GLU A 207 4.66 -3.39 25.21
N ALA A 208 5.06 -3.89 24.03
CA ALA A 208 4.82 -5.29 23.64
C ALA A 208 5.54 -6.30 24.56
N GLU A 209 6.82 -6.09 24.87
CA GLU A 209 7.60 -6.91 25.81
C GLU A 209 6.94 -6.95 27.19
N GLY A 210 6.57 -5.79 27.73
CA GLY A 210 5.89 -5.68 29.02
C GLY A 210 4.51 -6.32 29.04
N SER A 211 3.68 -6.11 28.01
CA SER A 211 2.36 -6.75 27.89
C SER A 211 2.45 -8.27 27.72
N LEU A 212 3.42 -8.78 26.97
CA LEU A 212 3.67 -10.22 26.86
C LEU A 212 4.11 -10.83 28.20
N ALA A 213 4.97 -10.13 28.95
CA ALA A 213 5.47 -10.58 30.25
C ALA A 213 4.37 -10.77 31.32
N LEU A 214 3.21 -10.12 31.16
CA LEU A 214 2.03 -10.36 32.01
C LEU A 214 1.32 -11.69 31.72
N LEU A 215 1.53 -12.26 30.52
CA LEU A 215 0.94 -13.51 30.05
C LEU A 215 1.90 -14.70 30.21
N GLY A 216 3.20 -14.46 30.00
CA GLY A 216 4.29 -15.42 30.19
C GLY A 216 5.64 -14.83 29.79
N PRO A 217 6.78 -15.40 30.21
CA PRO A 217 8.10 -14.84 29.91
C PRO A 217 8.32 -14.77 28.39
N PRO A 218 8.54 -13.57 27.79
CA PRO A 218 8.64 -13.42 26.35
C PRO A 218 9.95 -14.01 25.82
N GLN A 219 9.83 -14.87 24.81
CA GLN A 219 10.94 -15.54 24.12
C GLN A 219 10.99 -15.08 22.65
N PRO A 220 12.17 -15.00 22.02
CA PRO A 220 12.26 -14.81 20.57
C PRO A 220 11.65 -16.03 19.86
N ALA A 221 10.60 -15.83 19.06
CA ALA A 221 9.90 -16.94 18.40
C ALA A 221 10.71 -17.53 17.22
N ALA A 222 11.59 -16.72 16.63
CA ALA A 222 12.50 -17.07 15.56
C ALA A 222 13.73 -16.15 15.60
N PRO A 223 14.90 -16.57 15.06
CA PRO A 223 16.02 -15.66 14.84
C PRO A 223 15.61 -14.53 13.87
N PRO A 224 16.09 -13.29 14.08
CA PRO A 224 15.66 -12.15 13.27
C PRO A 224 16.13 -12.29 11.83
N VAL A 225 15.19 -12.45 10.89
CA VAL A 225 15.50 -12.34 9.47
C VAL A 225 15.91 -10.90 9.20
N MET A 226 17.15 -10.70 8.75
CA MET A 226 17.68 -9.40 8.34
C MET A 226 17.63 -9.28 6.80
N PRO A 227 16.51 -8.84 6.21
CA PRO A 227 16.49 -8.45 4.81
C PRO A 227 17.47 -7.29 4.59
N ARG A 228 18.12 -7.28 3.44
CA ARG A 228 19.03 -6.22 3.05
C ARG A 228 18.25 -4.90 2.95
N ALA A 229 18.66 -3.92 3.75
CA ALA A 229 18.21 -2.54 3.60
C ALA A 229 18.96 -1.88 2.43
N ASP A 230 18.26 -1.06 1.66
CA ASP A 230 18.86 -0.19 0.65
C ASP A 230 18.83 1.27 1.16
N THR A 231 19.77 2.10 0.69
CA THR A 231 19.75 3.55 0.93
C THR A 231 19.42 4.28 -0.37
N LEU A 232 18.22 4.85 -0.46
CA LEU A 232 17.79 5.64 -1.63
C LEU A 232 17.63 7.11 -1.21
N ARG A 233 18.29 8.03 -1.92
CA ARG A 233 18.18 9.49 -1.72
C ARG A 233 18.38 9.97 -0.26
N GLY A 234 19.25 9.29 0.49
CA GLY A 234 19.54 9.65 1.89
C GLY A 234 18.56 9.11 2.92
N VAL A 235 17.65 8.19 2.55
CA VAL A 235 16.80 7.45 3.49
C VAL A 235 16.99 5.94 3.35
N VAL A 236 16.86 5.23 4.47
CA VAL A 236 16.86 3.77 4.57
C VAL A 236 15.49 3.24 4.15
N VAL A 237 15.50 2.29 3.22
CA VAL A 237 14.29 1.71 2.63
C VAL A 237 14.35 0.19 2.54
N TYR A 238 13.17 -0.42 2.54
CA TYR A 238 12.96 -1.84 2.28
C TYR A 238 12.06 -2.07 1.05
N PRO A 239 12.18 -3.20 0.32
CA PRO A 239 11.42 -3.45 -0.91
C PRO A 239 9.89 -3.54 -0.74
N SER A 240 9.39 -3.69 0.49
CA SER A 240 7.97 -3.58 0.84
C SER A 240 7.78 -3.42 2.35
N LEU A 241 6.55 -3.14 2.80
CA LEU A 241 6.21 -3.09 4.22
C LEU A 241 6.39 -4.46 4.92
N ALA A 242 6.05 -5.56 4.25
CA ALA A 242 6.24 -6.91 4.77
C ALA A 242 7.71 -7.38 4.68
N GLY A 243 8.47 -6.84 3.73
CA GLY A 243 9.91 -7.11 3.55
C GLY A 243 10.84 -6.32 4.47
N ARG A 244 10.32 -5.76 5.57
CA ARG A 244 11.12 -5.18 6.66
C ARG A 244 11.65 -6.29 7.58
N PRO A 245 12.72 -6.06 8.37
CA PRO A 245 13.18 -7.02 9.36
C PRO A 245 12.10 -7.30 10.38
N ASN A 246 11.89 -8.57 10.72
CA ASN A 246 10.90 -8.99 11.71
C ASN A 246 11.59 -9.57 12.95
N ARG A 247 11.08 -9.19 14.12
CA ARG A 247 11.42 -9.74 15.44
C ARG A 247 10.14 -10.26 16.08
N PRO A 248 9.77 -11.53 15.85
CA PRO A 248 8.61 -12.11 16.49
C PRO A 248 8.93 -12.42 17.96
N LEU A 249 8.17 -11.83 18.88
CA LEU A 249 8.17 -12.20 20.29
C LEU A 249 7.05 -13.19 20.57
N LYS A 250 7.27 -14.13 21.49
CA LYS A 250 6.31 -15.17 21.88
C LYS A 250 6.18 -15.23 23.40
N ALA A 251 4.96 -15.14 23.93
CA ALA A 251 4.62 -15.65 25.26
C ALA A 251 3.87 -16.98 25.11
N GLU A 252 4.19 -17.96 25.95
CA GLU A 252 3.41 -19.20 26.07
C GLU A 252 2.54 -19.12 27.32
N VAL A 253 1.22 -19.11 27.16
CA VAL A 253 0.28 -19.12 28.29
C VAL A 253 -0.06 -20.56 28.64
N ARG A 254 0.24 -20.93 29.87
CA ARG A 254 0.11 -22.28 30.42
C ARG A 254 -0.96 -22.33 31.53
N PRO A 255 -1.43 -23.52 31.95
CA PRO A 255 -2.43 -23.64 33.00
C PRO A 255 -1.96 -23.01 34.33
N PRO A 256 -2.88 -22.43 35.14
CA PRO A 256 -4.33 -22.43 34.98
C PRO A 256 -4.87 -21.37 34.00
N ASN A 257 -4.04 -20.43 33.53
CA ASN A 257 -4.50 -19.24 32.79
C ASN A 257 -4.89 -19.53 31.33
N GLY A 258 -4.42 -20.62 30.76
CA GLY A 258 -4.73 -21.00 29.38
C GLY A 258 -3.88 -22.14 28.84
N CYS A 259 -3.97 -22.37 27.53
CA CYS A 259 -3.11 -23.26 26.78
C CYS A 259 -3.02 -22.75 25.33
N TYR A 260 -2.27 -21.66 25.15
CA TYR A 260 -2.17 -20.94 23.88
C TYR A 260 -0.85 -20.16 23.79
N ASP A 261 -0.39 -19.94 22.56
CA ASP A 261 0.75 -19.07 22.27
C ASP A 261 0.26 -17.69 21.85
N VAL A 262 0.96 -16.64 22.31
CA VAL A 262 0.72 -15.25 21.91
C VAL A 262 1.98 -14.74 21.23
N VAL A 263 1.89 -14.47 19.93
CA VAL A 263 2.98 -14.04 19.06
C VAL A 263 2.76 -12.60 18.61
N VAL A 264 3.79 -11.76 18.70
CA VAL A 264 3.77 -10.35 18.27
C VAL A 264 4.92 -10.12 17.30
N ASP A 265 4.60 -9.81 16.04
CA ASP A 265 5.59 -9.49 15.00
C ASP A 265 5.99 -8.02 15.09
N ILE A 266 7.25 -7.76 15.46
CA ILE A 266 7.75 -6.40 15.66
C ILE A 266 8.71 -6.03 14.53
N GLN A 267 8.44 -4.92 13.85
CA GLN A 267 9.22 -4.42 12.71
C GLN A 267 9.59 -2.95 12.93
N PRO A 268 10.63 -2.41 12.23
CA PRO A 268 10.88 -0.98 12.21
C PRO A 268 9.68 -0.22 11.64
N GLN A 269 9.16 0.76 12.37
CA GLN A 269 8.05 1.62 11.93
C GLN A 269 8.44 2.29 10.61
N ALA A 270 7.62 2.13 9.57
CA ALA A 270 7.83 2.90 8.35
C ALA A 270 7.22 4.29 8.54
N THR A 271 7.93 5.34 8.16
CA THR A 271 7.43 6.74 8.18
C THR A 271 6.70 7.11 6.90
N GLY A 272 6.85 6.31 5.84
CA GLY A 272 6.13 6.50 4.58
C GLY A 272 6.50 5.49 3.49
N VAL A 273 6.00 5.76 2.29
CA VAL A 273 6.28 4.99 1.07
C VAL A 273 6.99 5.89 0.07
N LEU A 274 8.17 5.48 -0.40
CA LEU A 274 8.84 6.10 -1.54
C LEU A 274 8.43 5.35 -2.80
N VAL A 275 7.82 6.05 -3.76
CA VAL A 275 7.59 5.51 -5.10
C VAL A 275 8.73 5.98 -5.99
N ASP A 276 9.55 5.07 -6.51
CA ASP A 276 10.59 5.38 -7.51
C ASP A 276 10.40 4.52 -8.76
N ARG A 277 10.17 5.20 -9.89
CA ARG A 277 9.64 4.59 -11.12
C ARG A 277 8.38 3.77 -10.77
N ASP A 278 8.33 2.51 -11.18
CA ASP A 278 7.21 1.60 -10.91
C ASP A 278 7.34 0.83 -9.58
N ARG A 279 8.37 1.10 -8.76
CA ARG A 279 8.62 0.40 -7.50
C ARG A 279 8.19 1.23 -6.29
N ARG A 280 7.59 0.56 -5.30
CA ARG A 280 7.22 1.14 -4.01
C ARG A 280 8.10 0.57 -2.92
N TYR A 281 8.72 1.45 -2.13
CA TYR A 281 9.64 1.10 -1.05
C TYR A 281 9.08 1.59 0.29
N ALA A 282 9.21 0.78 1.34
CA ALA A 282 8.89 1.18 2.70
C ALA A 282 10.06 2.00 3.27
N VAL A 283 9.83 3.26 3.61
CA VAL A 283 10.85 4.16 4.16
C VAL A 283 10.82 4.11 5.68
N ILE A 284 11.96 3.93 6.33
CA ILE A 284 12.07 4.00 7.79
C ILE A 284 12.43 5.42 8.22
N GLY A 285 13.59 5.92 7.78
CA GLY A 285 14.12 7.24 8.12
C GLY A 285 15.51 7.47 7.51
N PRO A 286 16.24 8.52 7.88
CA PRO A 286 17.65 8.67 7.48
C PRO A 286 18.53 7.58 8.14
N PRO A 287 19.70 7.25 7.57
CA PRO A 287 20.59 6.19 8.06
C PRO A 287 21.01 6.26 9.54
N GLU A 288 21.04 7.47 10.10
CA GLU A 288 21.48 7.73 11.48
C GLU A 288 20.30 7.81 12.47
N ALA A 289 19.05 7.68 12.01
CA ALA A 289 17.89 7.70 12.90
C ALA A 289 17.82 6.44 13.78
N GLN A 290 17.47 6.64 15.04
CA GLN A 290 17.09 5.55 15.93
C GLN A 290 15.86 4.83 15.37
N LEU A 291 15.99 3.53 15.07
CA LEU A 291 14.90 2.71 14.56
C LEU A 291 13.84 2.53 15.66
N GLU A 292 12.65 3.10 15.47
CA GLU A 292 11.49 2.79 16.30
C GLU A 292 10.94 1.41 15.89
N TRP A 293 10.88 0.46 16.82
CA TRP A 293 10.36 -0.88 16.57
C TRP A 293 8.96 -1.00 17.16
N VAL A 294 7.98 -1.40 16.33
CA VAL A 294 6.56 -1.42 16.68
C VAL A 294 5.89 -2.75 16.29
N ALA A 295 4.89 -3.17 17.06
CA ALA A 295 4.06 -4.33 16.76
C ALA A 295 3.29 -4.11 15.44
N THR A 296 3.36 -5.07 14.53
CA THR A 296 2.73 -5.04 13.19
C THR A 296 1.66 -6.11 12.99
N ARG A 297 1.77 -7.24 13.68
CA ARG A 297 0.73 -8.25 13.83
C ARG A 297 0.73 -8.76 15.26
N VAL A 298 -0.45 -9.01 15.81
CA VAL A 298 -0.66 -9.79 17.05
C VAL A 298 -1.41 -11.06 16.66
N GLN A 299 -0.91 -12.22 17.08
CA GLN A 299 -1.47 -13.53 16.74
C GLN A 299 -1.61 -14.38 18.00
N VAL A 300 -2.79 -14.93 18.25
CA VAL A 300 -3.06 -15.84 19.37
C VAL A 300 -3.40 -17.21 18.79
N ILE A 301 -2.71 -18.26 19.23
CA ILE A 301 -2.79 -19.61 18.66
C ILE A 301 -3.16 -20.60 19.76
N ASN A 302 -4.33 -21.23 19.63
CA ASN A 302 -4.81 -22.25 20.56
C ASN A 302 -3.96 -23.53 20.47
N ARG A 303 -3.40 -23.98 21.60
CA ARG A 303 -2.60 -25.21 21.69
C ARG A 303 -3.34 -26.39 22.30
N ALA A 304 -4.52 -26.17 22.87
CA ALA A 304 -5.34 -27.26 23.40
C ALA A 304 -5.99 -28.12 22.28
N VAL A 305 -5.91 -27.67 21.02
CA VAL A 305 -6.45 -28.35 19.84
C VAL A 305 -5.31 -28.70 18.89
N ALA A 306 -5.24 -29.96 18.44
CA ALA A 306 -4.30 -30.37 17.40
C ALA A 306 -4.69 -29.76 16.05
N GLY A 307 -3.75 -29.14 15.35
CA GLY A 307 -4.00 -28.38 14.13
C GLY A 307 -2.77 -28.26 13.23
N PRO A 308 -2.78 -27.36 12.22
CA PRO A 308 -1.68 -27.26 11.25
C PRO A 308 -0.30 -26.98 11.86
N ALA A 309 -0.23 -26.35 13.04
CA ALA A 309 1.02 -26.09 13.74
C ALA A 309 1.58 -27.30 14.53
N GLY A 310 0.81 -28.38 14.70
CA GLY A 310 1.24 -29.57 15.44
C GLY A 310 0.14 -30.22 16.29
N PRO A 311 0.51 -31.22 17.13
CA PRO A 311 -0.42 -31.84 18.08
C PRO A 311 -0.86 -30.84 19.16
N ALA A 312 -1.90 -31.19 19.92
CA ALA A 312 -2.29 -30.45 21.11
C ALA A 312 -1.20 -30.57 22.19
N VAL A 313 -0.75 -29.45 22.77
CA VAL A 313 0.33 -29.40 23.78
C VAL A 313 0.10 -28.28 24.79
N CYS A 314 -0.19 -28.64 26.03
CA CYS A 314 -0.20 -27.75 27.19
C CYS A 314 1.03 -27.97 28.09
#